data_AF-A0A7K2MX28-F1
#
_entry.id   AF-A0A7K2MX28-F1
#
_cell.length_a   1.000
_cell.length_b   1.000
_cell.length_c   1.000
_cell.angle_alpha   90.00
_cell.angle_beta   90.00
_cell.angle_gamma   90.00
#
_symmetry.space_group_name_H-M   'P 1'
#
loop_
_entity.id
_entity.type
_entity.pdbx_description
1 polymer ?
#
loop_
_entity_poly.entity_id
_entity_poly.type
_entity_poly.pdbx_seq_one_letter_code
_entity_poly.pdbx_strand_id
1 'polypeptide(L)'
;MVIALCALGLSAVTAYIQHRTRKKEIFTARVTAYFHRTSEFAKVRLPDGTLRQAGYHLVIWNQGPATADSVELLVKDPAGGTVALADCSDNEFPLARLDVSGRYPIPWLPTTDTHRGARRFTVVLRWQDRNGKHERVLPLRRGETNS
;
A
#
# COMPACT_ATOMS: atom_id res chain seq x y z
N MET A 1 4.11 13.62 -52.61
CA MET A 1 4.31 14.53 -51.45
C MET A 1 3.37 14.27 -50.26
N VAL A 2 2.09 13.91 -50.49
CA VAL A 2 1.11 13.68 -49.40
C VAL A 2 1.47 12.49 -48.48
N ILE A 3 1.97 11.39 -49.03
CA ILE A 3 2.31 10.17 -48.27
C ILE A 3 3.43 10.42 -47.24
N ALA A 4 4.44 11.22 -47.60
CA ALA A 4 5.55 11.55 -46.70
C ALA A 4 5.11 12.42 -45.52
N LEU A 5 4.17 13.35 -45.73
CA LEU A 5 3.55 14.16 -44.67
C LEU A 5 2.70 13.32 -43.72
N CYS A 6 1.93 12.37 -44.26
CA CYS A 6 1.15 11.43 -43.43
C CYS A 6 2.07 10.54 -42.57
N ALA A 7 3.18 10.05 -43.12
CA ALA A 7 4.15 9.24 -42.39
C ALA A 7 4.85 10.03 -41.27
N LEU A 8 5.23 11.29 -41.51
CA LEU A 8 5.78 12.16 -40.47
C LEU A 8 4.75 12.47 -39.38
N GLY A 9 3.48 12.72 -39.75
CA GLY A 9 2.40 12.92 -38.80
C GLY A 9 2.17 11.71 -37.88
N LEU A 10 2.11 10.50 -38.45
CA LEU A 10 2.01 9.25 -37.69
C LEU A 10 3.22 9.02 -36.77
N SER A 11 4.43 9.29 -37.25
CA SER A 11 5.66 9.16 -36.44
C SER A 11 5.69 10.15 -35.28
N ALA A 12 5.25 11.40 -35.48
CA ALA A 12 5.21 12.41 -34.42
C ALA A 12 4.16 12.07 -33.35
N VAL A 13 2.97 11.60 -33.77
CA VAL A 13 1.89 11.19 -32.86
C VAL A 13 2.32 9.98 -32.03
N THR A 14 2.91 8.96 -32.65
CA THR A 14 3.40 7.77 -31.94
C THR A 14 4.53 8.11 -30.96
N ALA A 15 5.48 8.96 -31.36
CA ALA A 15 6.55 9.43 -30.47
C ALA A 15 5.99 10.21 -29.27
N TYR A 16 5.00 11.08 -29.47
CA TYR A 16 4.34 11.81 -28.40
C TYR A 16 3.61 10.87 -27.41
N ILE A 17 2.86 9.89 -27.93
CA ILE A 17 2.17 8.89 -27.10
C ILE A 17 3.18 8.09 -26.29
N GLN A 18 4.24 7.58 -26.92
CA GLN A 18 5.30 6.82 -26.22
C GLN A 18 5.98 7.67 -25.14
N HIS A 19 6.31 8.92 -25.44
CA HIS A 19 6.93 9.82 -24.47
C HIS A 19 6.00 10.08 -23.27
N ARG A 20 4.71 10.30 -23.52
CA ARG A 20 3.70 10.51 -22.47
C ARG A 20 3.51 9.26 -21.61
N THR A 21 3.42 8.08 -22.21
CA THR A 21 3.31 6.81 -21.49
C THR A 21 4.53 6.56 -20.63
N ARG A 22 5.74 6.79 -21.16
CA ARG A 22 7.00 6.64 -20.42
C ARG A 22 7.08 7.58 -19.22
N LYS A 23 6.67 8.84 -19.38
CA LYS A 23 6.58 9.79 -18.25
C LYS A 23 5.58 9.29 -17.20
N LYS A 24 4.41 8.81 -17.62
CA LYS A 24 3.41 8.26 -16.70
C LYS A 24 3.98 7.10 -15.90
N GLU A 25 4.64 6.15 -16.55
CA GLU A 25 5.26 4.99 -15.89
C GLU A 25 6.31 5.39 -14.85
N ILE A 26 7.19 6.35 -15.18
CA ILE A 26 8.23 6.85 -14.26
C ILE A 26 7.61 7.53 -13.03
N PHE A 27 6.48 8.21 -13.21
CA PHE A 27 5.83 8.97 -12.14
C PHE A 27 4.72 8.21 -11.40
N THR A 28 4.56 6.91 -11.67
CA THR A 28 3.54 6.08 -11.01
C THR A 28 4.10 5.45 -9.74
N ALA A 29 3.51 5.75 -8.58
CA ALA A 29 3.78 5.00 -7.36
C ALA A 29 2.97 3.68 -7.39
N ARG A 30 3.51 2.62 -6.77
CA ARG A 30 2.83 1.31 -6.71
C ARG A 30 2.82 0.82 -5.28
N VAL A 31 1.82 1.24 -4.53
CA VAL A 31 1.67 0.84 -3.13
C VAL A 31 1.00 -0.53 -3.04
N THR A 32 1.52 -1.37 -2.16
CA THR A 32 0.98 -2.69 -1.82
C THR A 32 1.06 -2.90 -0.31
N ALA A 33 0.38 -3.92 0.19
CA ALA A 33 0.51 -4.38 1.56
C ALA A 33 0.64 -5.90 1.60
N TYR A 34 1.37 -6.42 2.60
CA TYR A 34 1.50 -7.85 2.84
C TYR A 34 1.76 -8.15 4.31
N PHE A 35 1.49 -9.38 4.73
CA PHE A 35 1.86 -9.86 6.06
C PHE A 35 3.29 -10.39 6.04
N HIS A 36 4.11 -9.87 6.94
CA HIS A 36 5.46 -10.36 7.18
C HIS A 36 5.54 -10.98 8.57
N ARG A 37 5.96 -12.24 8.66
CA ARG A 37 6.25 -12.88 9.94
C ARG A 37 7.65 -12.49 10.38
N THR A 38 7.79 -11.93 11.58
CA THR A 38 9.11 -11.60 12.13
C THR A 38 9.60 -12.71 13.06
N SER A 39 10.92 -12.88 13.10
CA SER A 39 11.60 -13.77 14.06
C SER A 39 11.56 -13.20 15.47
N GLU A 40 11.66 -11.87 15.58
CA GLU A 40 11.54 -11.13 16.83
C GLU A 40 10.12 -10.58 16.98
N PHE A 41 9.52 -10.82 18.13
CA PHE A 41 8.18 -10.33 18.43
C PHE A 41 8.24 -8.85 18.83
N ALA A 42 7.48 -8.01 18.13
CA ALA A 42 7.33 -6.61 18.51
C ALA A 42 6.57 -6.52 19.83
N LYS A 43 7.14 -5.82 20.82
CA LYS A 43 6.50 -5.56 22.11
C LYS A 43 5.75 -4.24 22.02
N VAL A 44 4.43 -4.30 22.02
CA VAL A 44 3.55 -3.13 21.96
C VAL A 44 2.93 -2.91 23.33
N ARG A 45 3.03 -1.68 23.83
CA ARG A 45 2.33 -1.26 25.05
C ARG A 45 0.99 -0.65 24.64
N LEU A 46 -0.08 -1.31 25.05
CA LEU A 46 -1.44 -0.84 24.82
C LEU A 46 -1.79 0.37 25.70
N PRO A 47 -2.84 1.14 25.36
CA PRO A 47 -3.29 2.28 26.16
C PRO A 47 -3.66 1.93 27.62
N ASP A 48 -4.08 0.69 27.88
CA ASP A 48 -4.40 0.17 29.22
C ASP A 48 -3.14 -0.21 30.03
N GLY A 49 -1.94 -0.04 29.47
CA GLY A 49 -0.66 -0.40 30.07
C GLY A 49 -0.24 -1.85 29.85
N THR A 50 -1.11 -2.68 29.28
CA THR A 50 -0.82 -4.09 28.97
C THR A 50 0.24 -4.20 27.89
N LEU A 51 1.24 -5.06 28.11
CA LEU A 51 2.27 -5.33 27.12
C LEU A 51 1.88 -6.57 26.30
N ARG A 52 1.75 -6.41 24.99
CA ARG A 52 1.43 -7.50 24.05
C ARG A 52 2.55 -7.70 23.04
N GLN A 53 2.61 -8.90 22.49
CA GLN A 53 3.61 -9.30 21.51
C GLN A 53 2.98 -9.56 20.15
N ALA A 54 3.52 -8.94 19.10
CA ALA A 54 3.12 -9.15 17.70
C ALA A 54 4.17 -10.00 16.97
N GLY A 55 3.77 -11.17 16.47
CA GLY A 55 4.65 -12.04 15.65
C GLY A 55 4.54 -11.78 14.14
N TYR A 56 3.67 -10.85 13.74
CA TYR A 56 3.46 -10.45 12.36
C TYR A 56 3.46 -8.93 12.28
N HIS A 57 3.91 -8.41 11.14
CA HIS A 57 3.71 -7.02 10.73
C HIS A 57 2.84 -6.99 9.49
N LEU A 58 1.92 -6.03 9.43
CA LEU A 58 1.33 -5.59 8.18
C LEU A 58 2.30 -4.56 7.58
N VAL A 59 2.92 -4.90 6.45
CA VAL A 59 3.92 -4.05 5.81
C VAL A 59 3.28 -3.37 4.61
N ILE A 60 3.21 -2.04 4.64
CA ILE A 60 2.90 -1.23 3.47
C ILE A 60 4.22 -1.01 2.71
N TRP A 61 4.22 -1.22 1.40
CA TRP A 61 5.42 -1.11 0.57
C TRP A 61 5.11 -0.39 -0.73
N ASN A 62 5.89 0.65 -1.04
CA ASN A 62 5.89 1.26 -2.36
C ASN A 62 6.90 0.56 -3.27
N GLN A 63 6.39 -0.25 -4.20
CA GLN A 63 7.16 -0.95 -5.23
C GLN A 63 7.34 -0.12 -6.51
N GLY A 64 6.76 1.08 -6.55
CA GLY A 64 6.75 1.94 -7.73
C GLY A 64 8.03 2.77 -7.86
N PRO A 65 8.35 3.23 -9.08
CA PRO A 65 9.47 4.14 -9.33
C PRO A 65 9.27 5.56 -8.79
N ALA A 66 8.06 5.92 -8.34
CA ALA A 66 7.75 7.23 -7.77
C ALA A 66 7.28 7.15 -6.32
N THR A 67 7.48 8.25 -5.59
CA THR A 67 6.93 8.46 -4.24
C THR A 67 5.41 8.45 -4.24
N ALA A 68 4.82 7.84 -3.20
CA ALA A 68 3.40 7.95 -2.89
C ALA A 68 3.19 8.97 -1.76
N ASP A 69 2.29 9.92 -1.96
CA ASP A 69 1.89 10.92 -0.99
C ASP A 69 0.50 10.57 -0.43
N SER A 70 0.19 11.06 0.78
CA SER A 70 -1.12 10.87 1.44
C SER A 70 -1.59 9.41 1.43
N VAL A 71 -0.75 8.49 1.89
CA VAL A 71 -1.05 7.06 1.88
C VAL A 71 -2.02 6.72 3.02
N GLU A 72 -3.25 6.38 2.69
CA GLU A 72 -4.28 5.91 3.62
C GLU A 72 -4.28 4.38 3.70
N LEU A 73 -4.55 3.88 4.89
CA LEU A 73 -4.74 2.46 5.18
C LEU A 73 -6.12 2.25 5.81
N LEU A 74 -6.87 1.30 5.27
CA LEU A 74 -8.08 0.77 5.91
C LEU A 74 -8.03 -0.75 5.89
N VAL A 75 -8.15 -1.37 7.06
CA VAL A 75 -8.19 -2.83 7.21
C VAL A 75 -9.61 -3.25 7.53
N LYS A 76 -10.12 -4.24 6.79
CA LYS A 76 -11.45 -4.81 6.98
C LYS A 76 -11.39 -6.29 7.31
N ASP A 77 -12.28 -6.75 8.16
CA ASP A 77 -12.53 -8.16 8.42
C ASP A 77 -13.33 -8.80 7.25
N PRO A 78 -13.55 -10.13 7.25
CA PRO A 78 -14.34 -10.80 6.22
C PRO A 78 -15.82 -10.39 6.16
N ALA A 79 -16.37 -9.84 7.25
CA ALA A 79 -17.72 -9.30 7.31
C ALA A 79 -17.81 -7.85 6.82
N GLY A 80 -16.66 -7.22 6.51
CA GLY A 80 -16.56 -5.83 6.05
C GLY A 80 -16.37 -4.81 7.17
N GLY A 81 -16.29 -5.24 8.43
CA GLY A 81 -16.05 -4.39 9.59
C GLY A 81 -14.61 -3.86 9.63
N THR A 82 -14.42 -2.63 10.11
CA THR A 82 -13.08 -2.03 10.21
C THR A 82 -12.30 -2.64 11.38
N VAL A 83 -11.05 -3.03 11.12
CA VAL A 83 -10.12 -3.56 12.12
C VAL A 83 -9.17 -2.46 12.55
N ALA A 84 -9.31 -1.99 13.78
CA ALA A 84 -8.35 -1.08 14.39
C ALA A 84 -7.12 -1.84 14.90
N LEU A 85 -5.93 -1.27 14.68
CA LEU A 85 -4.66 -1.80 15.14
C LEU A 85 -4.19 -1.01 16.36
N ALA A 86 -3.71 -1.72 17.38
CA ALA A 86 -3.43 -1.12 18.67
C ALA A 86 -2.14 -0.29 18.72
N ASP A 87 -1.19 -0.56 17.81
CA ASP A 87 0.05 0.20 17.64
C ASP A 87 -0.02 1.17 16.45
N CYS A 88 -1.23 1.55 16.05
CA CYS A 88 -1.48 2.53 15.01
C CYS A 88 -2.28 3.66 15.65
N SER A 89 -1.69 4.86 15.75
CA SER A 89 -2.41 5.99 16.34
C SER A 89 -3.50 6.50 15.40
N ASP A 90 -4.58 7.10 15.95
CA ASP A 90 -5.69 7.60 15.16
C ASP A 90 -5.28 8.70 14.15
N ASN A 91 -4.16 9.38 14.40
CA ASN A 91 -3.60 10.45 13.57
C ASN A 91 -2.40 9.99 12.71
N GLU A 92 -2.08 8.70 12.72
CA GLU A 92 -0.93 8.17 11.98
C GLU A 92 -1.18 8.17 10.47
N PHE A 93 -2.42 7.90 10.09
CA PHE A 93 -2.85 7.88 8.70
C PHE A 93 -3.72 9.10 8.37
N PRO A 94 -3.58 9.68 7.16
CA PRO A 94 -2.70 9.24 6.08
C PRO A 94 -1.21 9.50 6.37
N LEU A 95 -0.35 8.55 5.99
CA LEU A 95 1.08 8.81 5.97
C LEU A 95 1.34 9.94 4.96
N ALA A 96 2.03 10.99 5.40
CA ALA A 96 2.32 12.13 4.54
C ALA A 96 3.03 11.71 3.25
N ARG A 97 3.94 10.73 3.35
CA ARG A 97 4.79 10.28 2.26
C ARG A 97 5.33 8.88 2.48
N LEU A 98 5.40 8.09 1.40
CA LEU A 98 6.09 6.81 1.31
C LEU A 98 7.01 6.80 0.08
N ASP A 99 8.31 6.86 0.34
CA ASP A 99 9.35 6.96 -0.69
C ASP A 99 9.44 5.73 -1.60
N VAL A 100 10.18 5.87 -2.69
CA VAL A 100 10.50 4.77 -3.63
C VAL A 100 11.15 3.62 -2.86
N SER A 101 10.62 2.41 -3.03
CA SER A 101 11.02 1.21 -2.28
C SER A 101 10.80 1.30 -0.75
N GLY A 102 10.19 2.39 -0.26
CA GLY A 102 9.92 2.62 1.15
C GLY A 102 8.95 1.60 1.72
N ARG A 103 9.27 1.11 2.92
CA ARG A 103 8.45 0.14 3.66
C ARG A 103 8.02 0.75 4.99
N TYR A 104 6.76 0.57 5.33
CA TYR A 104 6.18 0.99 6.59
C TYR A 104 5.57 -0.23 7.30
N PRO A 105 6.33 -0.86 8.22
CA PRO A 105 5.86 -2.01 8.98
C PRO A 105 5.00 -1.58 10.17
N ILE A 106 3.81 -2.17 10.30
CA ILE A 106 2.90 -1.93 11.42
C ILE A 106 2.72 -3.25 12.19
N PRO A 107 3.00 -3.31 13.50
CA PRO A 107 2.77 -4.52 14.28
C PRO A 107 1.32 -4.97 14.21
N TRP A 108 1.10 -6.23 13.82
CA TRP A 108 -0.24 -6.78 13.68
C TRP A 108 -0.82 -7.15 15.04
N LEU A 109 -1.50 -6.20 15.66
CA LEU A 109 -2.24 -6.36 16.90
C LEU A 109 -3.60 -5.69 16.79
N PRO A 110 -4.66 -6.42 16.38
CA PRO A 110 -6.01 -5.90 16.46
C PRO A 110 -6.38 -5.52 17.90
N THR A 111 -7.13 -4.42 18.07
CA THR A 111 -7.58 -3.96 19.39
C THR A 111 -8.58 -4.93 20.02
N THR A 112 -9.43 -5.56 19.21
CA THR A 112 -10.43 -6.54 19.66
C THR A 112 -9.96 -7.98 19.50
N ASP A 113 -10.29 -8.83 20.48
CA ASP A 113 -9.90 -10.24 20.46
C ASP A 113 -10.62 -11.07 19.39
N THR A 114 -11.75 -10.60 18.90
CA THR A 114 -12.51 -11.21 17.78
C THR A 114 -11.65 -11.39 16.52
N HIS A 115 -10.72 -10.47 16.26
CA HIS A 115 -9.85 -10.50 15.09
C HIS A 115 -8.52 -11.22 15.33
N ARG A 116 -8.22 -11.59 16.59
CA ARG A 116 -6.93 -12.22 16.95
C ARG A 116 -6.76 -13.60 16.34
N GLY A 117 -7.84 -14.39 16.25
CA GLY A 117 -7.86 -15.71 15.60
C GLY A 117 -8.10 -15.66 14.09
N ALA A 118 -8.62 -14.54 13.58
CA ALA A 118 -8.94 -14.39 12.16
C ALA A 118 -7.68 -14.46 11.29
N ARG A 119 -7.84 -15.02 10.09
CA ARG A 119 -6.74 -15.21 9.14
C ARG A 119 -6.92 -14.43 7.86
N ARG A 120 -8.14 -13.99 7.52
CA ARG A 120 -8.43 -13.30 6.25
C ARG A 120 -8.85 -11.88 6.55
N PHE A 121 -8.29 -10.95 5.79
CA PHE A 121 -8.55 -9.52 5.92
C PHE A 121 -8.53 -8.89 4.53
N THR A 122 -9.20 -7.75 4.39
CA THR A 122 -9.14 -6.94 3.18
C THR A 122 -8.46 -5.62 3.52
N VAL A 123 -7.35 -5.33 2.87
CA VAL A 123 -6.66 -4.05 3.01
C VAL A 123 -7.02 -3.16 1.85
N VAL A 124 -7.54 -1.97 2.15
CA VAL A 124 -7.77 -0.90 1.18
C VAL A 124 -6.69 0.14 1.38
N LEU A 125 -5.92 0.39 0.32
CA LEU A 125 -4.89 1.42 0.26
C LEU A 125 -5.36 2.51 -0.68
N ARG A 126 -5.18 3.76 -0.27
CA ARG A 126 -5.34 4.92 -1.15
C ARG A 126 -4.09 5.76 -1.08
N TRP A 127 -3.69 6.33 -2.19
CA TRP A 127 -2.54 7.22 -2.23
C TRP A 127 -2.67 8.21 -3.38
N GLN A 128 -1.82 9.23 -3.36
CA GLN A 128 -1.67 10.18 -4.44
C GLN A 128 -0.24 10.11 -4.98
N ASP A 129 -0.09 10.25 -6.29
CA ASP A 129 1.18 10.52 -6.94
C ASP A 129 1.01 11.65 -7.97
N ARG A 130 2.04 11.91 -8.78
CA ARG A 130 1.99 12.96 -9.81
C ARG A 130 0.98 12.67 -10.93
N ASN A 131 0.51 11.43 -11.07
CA ASN A 131 -0.51 11.05 -12.04
C ASN A 131 -1.94 11.12 -11.47
N GLY A 132 -2.10 11.33 -10.16
CA GLY A 132 -3.40 11.52 -9.51
C GLY A 132 -3.61 10.64 -8.29
N LYS A 133 -4.88 10.43 -7.95
CA LYS A 133 -5.30 9.57 -6.83
C LYS A 133 -5.46 8.13 -7.29
N HIS A 134 -5.11 7.20 -6.43
CA HIS A 134 -5.17 5.76 -6.68
C HIS A 134 -5.81 5.04 -5.50
N GLU A 135 -6.48 3.93 -5.78
CA GLU A 135 -7.03 3.02 -4.78
C GLU A 135 -6.65 1.58 -5.15
N ARG A 136 -6.33 0.78 -4.13
CA ARG A 136 -6.06 -0.64 -4.29
C ARG A 136 -6.69 -1.43 -3.16
N VAL A 137 -7.45 -2.47 -3.52
CA VAL A 137 -8.05 -3.41 -2.58
C VAL A 137 -7.29 -4.73 -2.65
N LEU A 138 -6.82 -5.20 -1.49
CA LEU A 138 -5.93 -6.35 -1.35
C LEU A 138 -6.56 -7.36 -0.37
N PRO A 139 -7.07 -8.50 -0.85
CA PRO A 139 -7.39 -9.60 0.03
C PRO A 139 -6.08 -10.20 0.56
N LEU A 140 -5.88 -10.18 1.87
CA LEU A 140 -4.69 -10.69 2.53
C LEU A 140 -5.05 -11.85 3.47
N ARG A 141 -4.10 -12.77 3.62
CA ARG A 141 -4.22 -13.86 4.58
C ARG A 141 -3.00 -13.94 5.49
N ARG A 142 -3.22 -13.93 6.80
CA ARG A 142 -2.17 -14.12 7.81
C ARG A 142 -1.65 -15.56 7.76
N GLY A 143 -0.33 -15.69 7.64
CA GLY A 143 0.37 -16.96 7.47
C GLY A 143 0.45 -17.44 6.02
N GLU A 144 -0.01 -16.64 5.06
CA GLU A 144 0.30 -16.83 3.64
C GLU A 144 1.49 -15.92 3.33
N THR A 145 2.68 -16.51 3.34
CA THR A 145 3.88 -15.86 2.83
C THR A 145 3.88 -16.15 1.34
N ASN A 146 3.37 -15.21 0.52
CA ASN A 146 3.59 -15.30 -0.93
C ASN A 146 5.10 -15.33 -1.15
N SER A 147 5.56 -16.51 -1.56
CA SER A 147 6.92 -16.77 -2.04
C SER A 147 6.96 -16.39 -3.52
#